data_AF-A0A6B3I745-F1
#
_entry.id   AF-A0A6B3I745-F1
#
_cell.length_a   1.000
_cell.length_b   1.000
_cell.length_c   1.000
_cell.angle_alpha   90.00
_cell.angle_beta   90.00
_cell.angle_gamma   90.00
#
_symmetry.space_group_name_H-M   'P 1'
#
loop_
_entity.id
_entity.type
_entity.pdbx_description
1 polymer ?
#
loop_
_entity_poly.entity_id
_entity_poly.type
_entity_poly.pdbx_seq_one_letter_code
_entity_poly.pdbx_strand_id
1 'polypeptide(L)'
;THREVGRAGLAVSGATVSPDGRLGAGKGVKAVTARGAAWTELPLAALWETPPSEQAARALRSTSRYADPDGGGSDLLFLDVELIGAVRESAGTCLLALSDSGIAVRLTVADDDPALAHRDNLMLLAAAPGTRLRIIGRLVPAPHPR
;
A
#
# COMPACT_ATOMS: atom_id res chain seq x y z
N THR A 1 24.73 13.92 13.86
CA THR A 1 25.24 12.55 14.17
C THR A 1 24.29 11.50 13.60
N HIS A 2 24.74 10.27 13.27
CA HIS A 2 23.94 9.20 12.61
C HIS A 2 22.60 8.85 13.32
N ARG A 3 22.44 9.29 14.58
CA ARG A 3 21.26 9.13 15.43
C ARG A 3 20.16 10.19 15.21
N GLU A 4 20.51 11.36 14.68
CA GLU A 4 19.56 12.44 14.34
C GLU A 4 18.80 12.14 13.03
N VAL A 5 19.41 11.35 12.15
CA VAL A 5 18.87 10.99 10.83
C VAL A 5 17.75 9.94 10.91
N GLY A 6 17.78 9.05 11.91
CA GLY A 6 16.83 7.94 12.03
C GLY A 6 15.37 8.35 12.28
N ARG A 7 15.12 9.60 12.72
CA ARG A 7 13.77 10.14 12.93
C ARG A 7 13.38 11.23 11.93
N ALA A 8 14.34 11.80 11.21
CA ALA A 8 14.11 12.90 10.27
C ALA A 8 13.70 12.43 8.86
N GLY A 9 13.64 11.11 8.64
CA GLY A 9 13.47 10.51 7.32
C GLY A 9 14.79 10.54 6.52
N LEU A 10 15.10 9.44 5.86
CA LEU A 10 16.35 9.25 5.12
C LEU A 10 16.05 8.51 3.82
N ALA A 11 16.46 9.08 2.69
CA ALA A 11 16.49 8.37 1.42
C ALA A 11 17.91 7.85 1.17
N VAL A 12 18.06 6.54 1.06
CA VAL A 12 19.34 5.86 0.81
C VAL A 12 19.30 5.15 -0.54
N SER A 13 20.33 5.33 -1.35
CA SER A 13 20.52 4.60 -2.61
C SER A 13 21.91 3.98 -2.68
N GLY A 14 22.01 2.82 -3.33
CA GLY A 14 23.27 2.11 -3.54
C GLY A 14 23.83 1.40 -2.29
N ALA A 15 23.07 1.34 -1.18
CA ALA A 15 23.47 0.62 0.03
C ALA A 15 23.40 -0.90 -0.16
N THR A 16 24.34 -1.61 0.46
CA THR A 16 24.32 -3.07 0.58
C THR A 16 23.78 -3.46 1.96
N VAL A 17 23.07 -4.58 2.04
CA VAL A 17 22.55 -5.13 3.30
C VAL A 17 23.46 -6.27 3.76
N SER A 18 23.97 -6.20 4.99
CA SER A 18 24.70 -7.30 5.62
C SER A 18 23.74 -8.39 6.13
N PRO A 19 24.23 -9.61 6.43
CA PRO A 19 23.38 -10.70 6.92
C PRO A 19 22.62 -10.38 8.23
N ASP A 20 23.14 -9.47 9.05
CA ASP A 20 22.50 -8.95 10.27
C ASP A 20 21.59 -7.72 10.02
N GLY A 21 21.33 -7.37 8.75
CA GLY A 21 20.37 -6.34 8.37
C GLY A 21 20.91 -4.90 8.39
N ARG A 22 22.22 -4.69 8.53
CA ARG A 22 22.82 -3.36 8.55
C ARG A 22 23.10 -2.86 7.13
N LEU A 23 22.84 -1.57 6.89
CA LEU A 23 23.17 -0.92 5.62
C LEU A 23 24.64 -0.53 5.60
N GLY A 24 25.39 -1.01 4.61
CA GLY A 24 26.78 -0.64 4.37
C GLY A 24 26.91 0.78 3.80
N ALA A 25 28.02 1.46 4.12
CA ALA A 25 28.34 2.83 3.71
C ALA A 25 29.45 2.88 2.63
N GLY A 26 29.39 1.97 1.65
CA GLY A 26 30.39 1.87 0.58
C GLY A 26 30.48 3.11 -0.29
N LYS A 27 31.52 3.20 -1.13
CA LYS A 27 31.85 4.36 -1.98
C LYS A 27 30.72 4.81 -2.94
N GLY A 28 29.75 3.93 -3.23
CA GLY A 28 28.58 4.24 -4.07
C GLY A 28 27.31 4.64 -3.30
N VAL A 29 27.35 4.68 -1.98
CA VAL A 29 26.16 4.93 -1.14
C VAL A 29 25.90 6.42 -1.05
N LYS A 30 24.69 6.82 -1.42
CA LYS A 30 24.20 8.18 -1.22
C LYS A 30 23.04 8.14 -0.24
N ALA A 31 23.17 8.88 0.86
CA ALA A 31 22.11 9.06 1.84
C ALA A 31 21.81 10.56 1.98
N VAL A 32 20.55 10.94 1.76
CA VAL A 32 20.08 12.32 1.93
C VAL A 32 19.00 12.35 3.00
N THR A 33 19.07 13.35 3.88
CA THR A 33 17.97 13.64 4.80
C THR A 33 16.76 14.05 3.98
N ALA A 34 15.69 13.29 4.08
CA ALA A 34 14.44 13.58 3.40
C ALA A 34 13.38 13.71 4.48
N ARG A 35 12.87 14.92 4.70
CA ARG A 35 11.70 15.09 5.57
C ARG A 35 10.58 14.25 4.96
N GLY A 36 10.09 13.27 5.72
CA GLY A 36 8.88 12.55 5.35
C GLY A 36 7.70 13.51 5.27
N ALA A 37 6.70 13.18 4.46
CA ALA A 37 5.43 13.90 4.39
C ALA A 37 4.32 13.00 4.95
N ALA A 38 3.35 13.60 5.65
CA ALA A 38 2.16 12.87 6.05
C ALA A 38 1.29 12.58 4.82
N TRP A 39 0.53 11.47 4.84
CA TRP A 39 -0.42 11.17 3.75
C TRP A 39 -1.57 12.19 3.65
N THR A 40 -1.77 12.98 4.70
CA THR A 40 -2.74 14.07 4.77
C THR A 40 -2.16 15.41 4.33
N GLU A 41 -0.87 15.46 3.99
CA GLU A 41 -0.17 16.67 3.55
C GLU A 41 -0.03 16.69 2.03
N LEU A 42 -0.13 17.88 1.43
CA LEU A 42 0.18 18.05 0.01
C LEU A 42 1.68 17.83 -0.25
N PRO A 43 2.06 17.25 -1.40
CA PRO A 43 1.19 16.88 -2.51
C PRO A 43 0.55 15.49 -2.36
N LEU A 44 0.91 14.69 -1.36
CA LEU A 44 0.45 13.30 -1.22
C LEU A 44 -1.06 13.20 -1.00
N ALA A 45 -1.66 14.13 -0.25
CA ALA A 45 -3.10 14.15 -0.01
C ALA A 45 -3.92 14.14 -1.32
N ALA A 46 -3.42 14.76 -2.39
CA ALA A 46 -4.10 14.81 -3.68
C ALA A 46 -4.30 13.44 -4.34
N LEU A 47 -3.52 12.42 -3.94
CA LEU A 47 -3.69 11.05 -4.43
C LEU A 47 -5.04 10.44 -3.99
N TRP A 48 -5.54 10.81 -2.81
CA TRP A 48 -6.83 10.37 -2.27
C TRP A 48 -8.02 11.17 -2.81
N GLU A 49 -7.80 12.37 -3.32
CA GLU A 49 -8.85 13.21 -3.91
C GLU A 49 -9.29 12.73 -5.31
N THR A 50 -8.49 11.87 -5.97
CA THR A 50 -8.85 11.32 -7.28
C THR A 50 -10.03 10.35 -7.14
N PRO A 51 -11.11 10.48 -7.93
CA PRO A 51 -12.26 9.58 -7.84
C PRO A 51 -11.87 8.09 -7.98
N PRO A 52 -12.40 7.17 -7.15
CA PRO A 52 -12.00 5.76 -7.20
C PRO A 52 -12.19 5.09 -8.57
N SER A 53 -13.22 5.49 -9.33
CA SER A 53 -13.45 5.00 -10.69
C SER A 53 -12.32 5.38 -11.65
N GLU A 54 -11.80 6.60 -11.53
CA GLU A 54 -10.66 7.07 -12.34
C GLU A 54 -9.37 6.35 -11.95
N GLN A 55 -9.15 6.15 -10.65
CA GLN A 55 -8.01 5.37 -10.15
C GLN A 55 -8.06 3.93 -10.63
N ALA A 56 -9.23 3.27 -10.58
CA ALA A 56 -9.43 1.92 -11.07
C ALA A 56 -9.21 1.84 -12.59
N ALA A 57 -9.75 2.78 -13.36
CA ALA A 57 -9.54 2.82 -14.81
C ALA A 57 -8.06 3.01 -15.17
N ARG A 58 -7.34 3.85 -14.42
CA ARG A 58 -5.88 4.02 -14.56
C ARG A 58 -5.14 2.71 -14.26
N ALA A 59 -5.46 2.05 -13.15
CA ALA A 59 -4.81 0.80 -12.75
C ALA A 59 -5.07 -0.35 -13.73
N LEU A 60 -6.29 -0.44 -14.28
CA LEU A 60 -6.59 -1.45 -15.30
C LEU A 60 -5.77 -1.21 -16.58
N ARG A 61 -5.58 0.05 -17.00
CA ARG A 61 -4.74 0.38 -18.16
C ARG A 61 -3.26 0.03 -17.94
N SER A 62 -2.74 0.22 -16.73
CA SER A 62 -1.33 -0.06 -16.43
C SER A 62 -1.00 -1.55 -16.33
N THR A 63 -2.00 -2.41 -16.12
CA THR A 63 -1.82 -3.88 -16.24
C THR A 63 -1.88 -4.41 -17.67
N SER A 64 -2.16 -3.54 -18.66
CA SER A 64 -2.24 -3.96 -20.06
C SER A 64 -0.86 -4.30 -20.65
N ARG A 65 -0.83 -5.21 -21.63
CA ARG A 65 0.41 -5.61 -22.34
C ARG A 65 1.12 -4.43 -23.03
N TYR A 66 0.43 -3.29 -23.20
CA TYR A 66 0.95 -2.07 -23.83
C TYR A 66 1.22 -0.96 -22.82
N ALA A 67 1.23 -1.27 -21.52
CA ALA A 67 1.51 -0.29 -20.49
C ALA A 67 2.93 0.25 -20.63
N ASP A 68 3.06 1.56 -20.39
CA ASP A 68 4.35 2.22 -20.30
C ASP A 68 5.12 1.67 -19.08
N PRO A 69 6.30 1.04 -19.29
CA PRO A 69 7.11 0.51 -18.19
C PRO A 69 7.59 1.58 -17.21
N ASP A 70 7.61 2.87 -17.60
CA ASP A 70 8.02 3.99 -16.74
C ASP A 70 6.87 4.50 -15.85
N GLY A 71 5.65 3.98 -16.02
CA GLY A 71 4.44 4.35 -15.26
C GLY A 71 4.38 3.82 -13.82
N GLY A 72 5.49 3.91 -13.08
CA GLY A 72 5.62 3.40 -11.71
C GLY A 72 4.49 3.89 -10.79
N GLY A 73 3.76 2.95 -10.19
CA GLY A 73 2.67 3.24 -9.23
C GLY A 73 1.33 3.63 -9.87
N SER A 74 1.21 3.66 -11.20
CA SER A 74 -0.07 3.92 -11.88
C SER A 74 -1.16 2.87 -11.58
N ASP A 75 -0.74 1.68 -11.16
CA ASP A 75 -1.58 0.56 -10.70
C ASP A 75 -2.01 0.64 -9.22
N LEU A 76 -1.57 1.67 -8.50
CA LEU A 76 -1.99 1.92 -7.12
C LEU A 76 -3.32 2.67 -7.04
N LEU A 77 -4.11 2.26 -6.05
CA LEU A 77 -5.34 2.91 -5.61
C LEU A 77 -5.13 3.49 -4.21
N PHE A 78 -5.68 4.67 -3.99
CA PHE A 78 -5.60 5.46 -2.77
C PHE A 78 -7.03 5.75 -2.32
N LEU A 79 -7.48 5.07 -1.27
CA LEU A 79 -8.87 5.14 -0.82
C LEU A 79 -8.94 5.43 0.67
N ASP A 80 -9.95 6.20 1.08
CA ASP A 80 -10.44 6.24 2.45
C ASP A 80 -11.66 5.33 2.53
N VAL A 81 -11.68 4.42 3.51
CA VAL A 81 -12.69 3.39 3.65
C VAL A 81 -13.10 3.18 5.11
N GLU A 82 -14.32 2.72 5.32
CA GLU A 82 -14.79 2.18 6.60
C GLU A 82 -14.86 0.65 6.52
N LEU A 83 -14.28 -0.03 7.50
CA LEU A 83 -14.44 -1.48 7.62
C LEU A 83 -15.88 -1.80 8.03
N ILE A 84 -16.56 -2.64 7.24
CA ILE A 84 -17.93 -3.07 7.54
C ILE A 84 -17.98 -4.52 8.06
N GLY A 85 -16.90 -5.29 7.88
CA GLY A 85 -16.79 -6.64 8.41
C GLY A 85 -15.75 -7.48 7.66
N ALA A 86 -15.89 -8.79 7.74
CA ALA A 86 -15.04 -9.74 7.02
C ALA A 86 -15.85 -10.95 6.55
N VAL A 87 -15.39 -11.58 5.49
CA VAL A 87 -15.95 -12.81 4.93
C VAL A 87 -14.83 -13.84 4.74
N ARG A 88 -15.15 -15.12 4.90
CA ARG A 88 -14.24 -16.21 4.56
C ARG A 88 -14.50 -16.67 3.12
N GLU A 89 -13.48 -16.57 2.29
CA GLU A 89 -13.49 -17.06 0.91
C GLU A 89 -12.52 -18.26 0.78
N SER A 90 -12.51 -18.91 -0.39
CA SER A 90 -11.62 -20.05 -0.66
C SER A 90 -10.14 -19.69 -0.55
N ALA A 91 -9.77 -18.44 -0.87
CA ALA A 91 -8.42 -17.91 -0.75
C ALA A 91 -8.06 -17.40 0.67
N GLY A 92 -9.00 -17.41 1.61
CA GLY A 92 -8.78 -16.94 2.99
C GLY A 92 -9.79 -15.88 3.44
N THR A 93 -9.46 -15.19 4.54
CA THR A 93 -10.29 -14.10 5.06
C THR A 93 -10.11 -12.85 4.19
N CYS A 94 -11.22 -12.23 3.81
CA CYS A 94 -11.27 -10.96 3.12
C CYS A 94 -12.01 -9.93 3.98
N LEU A 95 -11.44 -8.73 4.13
CA LEU A 95 -12.15 -7.62 4.77
C LEU A 95 -13.13 -7.00 3.77
N LEU A 96 -14.31 -6.69 4.26
CA LEU A 96 -15.29 -5.89 3.55
C LEU A 96 -15.16 -4.45 4.04
N ALA A 97 -15.06 -3.51 3.10
CA ALA A 97 -15.01 -2.09 3.41
C ALA A 97 -15.88 -1.29 2.44
N LEU A 98 -16.30 -0.10 2.87
CA LEU A 98 -17.06 0.84 2.07
C LEU A 98 -16.24 2.12 1.91
N SER A 99 -16.01 2.58 0.68
CA SER A 99 -15.38 3.88 0.46
C SER A 99 -16.32 5.03 0.81
N ASP A 100 -15.77 6.22 1.01
CA ASP A 100 -16.58 7.44 1.21
C ASP A 100 -17.49 7.77 0.03
N SER A 101 -17.15 7.29 -1.17
CA SER A 101 -18.00 7.37 -2.36
C SER A 101 -19.06 6.27 -2.45
N GLY A 102 -19.21 5.44 -1.42
CA GLY A 102 -20.20 4.35 -1.37
C GLY A 102 -19.83 3.09 -2.17
N ILE A 103 -18.57 2.95 -2.59
CA ILE A 103 -18.11 1.78 -3.35
C ILE A 103 -17.68 0.70 -2.35
N ALA A 104 -18.32 -0.47 -2.43
CA ALA A 104 -17.92 -1.63 -1.65
C ALA A 104 -16.62 -2.22 -2.22
N VAL A 105 -15.60 -2.36 -1.37
CA VAL A 105 -14.31 -2.95 -1.71
C VAL A 105 -14.01 -4.15 -0.83
N ARG A 106 -13.25 -5.07 -1.40
CA ARG A 106 -12.73 -6.27 -0.74
C ARG A 106 -11.23 -6.12 -0.56
N LEU A 107 -10.74 -6.27 0.66
CA LEU A 107 -9.31 -6.17 0.97
C LEU A 107 -8.79 -7.56 1.32
N THR A 108 -7.75 -8.00 0.62
CA THR A 108 -7.07 -9.27 0.86
C THR A 108 -5.63 -9.00 1.31
N VAL A 109 -4.97 -10.03 1.81
CA VAL A 109 -3.52 -9.97 2.04
C VAL A 109 -2.79 -9.77 0.71
N ALA A 110 -1.76 -8.92 0.72
CA ALA A 110 -0.96 -8.63 -0.46
C ALA A 110 0.04 -9.76 -0.77
N ASP A 111 0.52 -10.44 0.27
CA ASP A 111 1.43 -11.57 0.20
C ASP A 111 1.04 -12.61 1.26
N ASP A 112 1.19 -13.88 0.91
CA ASP A 112 0.81 -15.05 1.69
C ASP A 112 2.02 -15.75 2.36
N ASP A 113 3.22 -15.17 2.22
CA ASP A 113 4.45 -15.65 2.86
C ASP A 113 4.24 -15.81 4.38
N PRO A 114 4.44 -17.03 4.93
CA PRO A 114 4.23 -17.30 6.35
C PRO A 114 5.16 -16.51 7.28
N ALA A 115 6.27 -15.96 6.79
CA ALA A 115 7.15 -15.09 7.57
C ALA A 115 6.56 -13.68 7.77
N LEU A 116 5.56 -13.29 6.98
CA LEU A 116 4.93 -11.98 7.05
C LEU A 116 3.65 -12.03 7.89
N ALA A 117 3.51 -11.08 8.83
CA ALA A 117 2.35 -10.99 9.72
C ALA A 117 1.06 -10.46 9.04
N HIS A 118 0.95 -10.53 7.71
CA HIS A 118 -0.17 -9.94 6.96
C HIS A 118 -1.51 -10.56 7.34
N ARG A 119 -1.57 -11.90 7.50
CA ARG A 119 -2.80 -12.60 7.87
C ARG A 119 -3.26 -12.24 9.28
N ASP A 120 -2.34 -12.26 10.24
CA ASP A 120 -2.66 -11.92 11.63
C ASP A 120 -3.12 -10.46 11.76
N ASN A 121 -2.44 -9.53 11.09
CA ASN A 121 -2.86 -8.13 11.04
C ASN A 121 -4.23 -7.95 10.39
N LEU A 122 -4.52 -8.70 9.32
CA LEU A 122 -5.84 -8.67 8.68
C LEU A 122 -6.93 -9.23 9.60
N MET A 123 -6.63 -10.27 10.38
CA MET A 123 -7.55 -10.80 11.40
C MET A 123 -7.81 -9.82 12.54
N LEU A 124 -6.81 -9.02 12.95
CA LEU A 124 -7.01 -7.94 13.92
C LEU A 124 -7.97 -6.88 13.38
N LEU A 125 -7.81 -6.46 12.12
CA LEU A 125 -8.70 -5.50 11.48
C LEU A 125 -10.13 -6.07 11.30
N ALA A 126 -10.26 -7.37 11.03
CA ALA A 126 -11.56 -8.04 10.91
C ALA A 126 -12.39 -7.94 12.20
N ALA A 127 -11.73 -7.82 13.36
CA ALA A 127 -12.38 -7.67 14.66
C ALA A 127 -12.80 -6.21 14.97
N ALA A 128 -12.56 -5.26 14.08
CA ALA A 128 -12.83 -3.84 14.29
C ALA A 128 -13.71 -3.17 13.20
N PRO A 129 -14.96 -3.65 12.95
CA PRO A 129 -15.91 -2.91 12.12
C PRO A 129 -16.15 -1.48 12.63
N GLY A 130 -16.43 -0.54 11.71
CA GLY A 130 -16.53 0.90 11.97
C GLY A 130 -15.19 1.63 11.94
N THR A 131 -14.06 0.91 11.85
CA THR A 131 -12.74 1.54 11.75
C THR A 131 -12.57 2.24 10.40
N ARG A 132 -12.21 3.52 10.45
CA ARG A 132 -11.84 4.31 9.28
C ARG A 132 -10.37 4.11 8.97
N LEU A 133 -10.08 3.72 7.72
CA LEU A 133 -8.74 3.45 7.24
C LEU A 133 -8.46 4.29 6.00
N ARG A 134 -7.25 4.85 5.97
CA ARG A 134 -6.63 5.35 4.76
C ARG A 134 -5.76 4.24 4.18
N ILE A 135 -6.07 3.76 2.98
CA ILE A 135 -5.42 2.59 2.37
C ILE A 135 -4.76 2.91 1.04
N ILE A 136 -3.71 2.15 0.76
CA ILE A 136 -3.07 2.05 -0.55
C ILE A 136 -3.10 0.58 -0.96
N GLY A 137 -3.55 0.28 -2.17
CA GLY A 137 -3.67 -1.10 -2.64
C GLY A 137 -3.50 -1.22 -4.16
N ARG A 138 -3.41 -2.47 -4.62
CA ARG A 138 -3.44 -2.83 -6.04
C ARG A 138 -4.71 -3.62 -6.32
N LEU A 139 -5.25 -3.49 -7.52
CA LEU A 139 -6.33 -4.38 -7.96
C LEU A 139 -5.78 -5.79 -8.17
N VAL A 140 -6.45 -6.77 -7.60
CA VAL A 140 -6.21 -8.19 -7.86
C VAL A 140 -7.40 -8.74 -8.65
N PRO A 141 -7.16 -9.53 -9.72
CA PRO A 141 -8.24 -10.21 -10.41
C PRO A 141 -9.03 -11.09 -9.44
N ALA A 142 -10.35 -10.92 -9.42
CA ALA A 142 -11.21 -11.83 -8.68
C ALA A 142 -11.19 -13.22 -9.34
N PRO A 143 -11.27 -14.31 -8.55
CA PRO A 143 -11.32 -15.67 -9.10
C PRO A 143 -12.59 -15.95 -9.93
N HIS A 144 -13.61 -15.09 -9.82
CA HIS A 144 -14.87 -15.18 -10.55
C HIS A 144 -15.49 -13.78 -10.73
N PRO A 145 -16.27 -13.54 -11.81
CA PRO A 145 -17.06 -12.32 -11.95
C PRO A 145 -18.09 -12.19 -10.83
N ARG A 146 -18.36 -10.95 -10.40
CA ARG A 146 -19.27 -10.60 -9.30
C ARG A 146 -20.12 -9.41 -9.71
#